data_AF-A0A9D9QXX4-F1
#
_entry.id   AF-A0A9D9QXX4-F1
#
_cell.length_a   1.000
_cell.length_b   1.000
_cell.length_c   1.000
_cell.angle_alpha   90.00
_cell.angle_beta   90.00
_cell.angle_gamma   90.00
#
_symmetry.space_group_name_H-M   'P 1'
#
loop_
_entity.id
_entity.type
_entity.pdbx_description
1 polymer ?
#
loop_
_entity_poly.entity_id
_entity_poly.type
_entity_poly.pdbx_seq_one_letter_code
_entity_poly.pdbx_strand_id
1 'polypeptide(L)' 'MRKIRYYATILGSILAMGIGGTGCVNIAPWERGILAKPEMELDPHPLQSELQSHNYSSREAAPSHKSSSGGGGCGCY' A
#
# COMPACT_ATOMS: atom_id res chain seq x y z
N MET A 1 27.90 22.86 -29.30
CA MET A 1 27.57 22.76 -27.85
C MET A 1 26.09 22.49 -27.53
N ARG A 2 25.11 23.04 -28.28
CA ARG A 2 23.67 22.77 -28.05
C ARG A 2 23.23 21.30 -28.24
N LYS A 3 23.79 20.58 -29.23
CA LYS A 3 23.43 19.17 -29.49
C LYS A 3 23.87 18.21 -28.39
N ILE A 4 25.04 18.43 -27.78
CA ILE A 4 25.54 17.66 -26.64
C ILE A 4 24.64 17.83 -25.41
N ARG A 5 24.21 19.07 -25.12
CA ARG A 5 23.25 19.34 -24.04
C ARG A 5 21.88 18.71 -24.32
N TYR A 6 21.43 18.68 -25.57
CA TYR A 6 20.17 18.05 -25.96
C TYR A 6 20.19 16.52 -25.80
N TYR A 7 21.26 15.86 -26.25
CA TYR A 7 21.41 14.41 -26.04
C TYR A 7 21.56 14.06 -24.55
N ALA A 8 22.26 14.89 -23.77
CA ALA A 8 22.36 14.71 -22.32
C ALA A 8 21.00 14.83 -21.61
N THR A 9 20.14 15.77 -22.03
CA THR A 9 18.79 15.91 -21.47
C THR A 9 17.86 14.75 -21.86
N ILE A 10 18.00 14.21 -23.07
CA ILE A 10 17.21 13.04 -23.51
C ILE A 10 17.67 11.76 -22.79
N LEU A 11 18.98 11.57 -22.63
CA LEU A 11 19.51 10.43 -21.85
C LEU A 11 19.08 10.50 -20.38
N GLY A 12 19.06 11.70 -19.80
CA GLY A 12 18.59 11.92 -18.43
C GLY A 12 17.11 11.59 -18.23
N SER A 13 16.24 11.96 -19.18
CA SER A 13 14.80 11.67 -19.07
C SER A 13 14.47 10.19 -19.28
N ILE A 14 15.16 9.51 -20.20
CA ILE A 14 15.02 8.06 -20.41
C ILE A 14 15.45 7.27 -19.16
N LEU A 15 16.56 7.67 -18.53
CA LEU A 15 17.06 7.04 -17.31
C LEU A 15 16.10 7.22 -16.13
N ALA A 16 15.52 8.42 -15.97
CA ALA A 16 14.55 8.70 -14.91
C ALA A 16 13.26 7.87 -15.06
N MET A 17 12.80 7.63 -16.29
CA MET A 17 11.63 6.81 -16.58
C MET A 17 11.84 5.33 -16.23
N GLY A 18 13.05 4.81 -16.43
CA GLY A 18 13.38 3.40 -16.17
C GLY A 18 13.39 3.00 -14.68
N ILE A 19 13.70 3.93 -13.78
CA ILE A 19 13.82 3.64 -12.34
C ILE A 19 12.45 3.61 -11.65
N GLY A 20 11.50 4.45 -12.08
CA GLY A 20 10.19 4.59 -11.44
C GLY A 20 9.28 3.36 -11.52
N GLY A 21 9.53 2.43 -12.44
CA GLY A 21 8.70 1.23 -12.64
C GLY A 21 9.01 0.05 -11.70
N THR A 22 10.11 0.09 -10.96
CA THR A 22 10.59 -1.07 -10.19
C THR A 22 9.88 -1.29 -8.84
N GLY A 23 9.09 -0.33 -8.38
CA GLY A 23 8.39 -0.41 -7.08
C GLY A 23 7.08 -1.19 -7.09
N CYS A 24 6.48 -1.43 -8.26
CA CYS A 24 5.19 -2.12 -8.39
C CYS A 24 5.41 -3.60 -8.74
N VAL A 25 5.93 -4.39 -7.78
CA VAL A 25 6.05 -5.85 -7.95
C VAL A 25 4.74 -6.50 -7.52
N ASN A 26 4.14 -7.29 -8.43
CA ASN A 26 3.00 -8.13 -8.10
C ASN A 26 3.50 -9.33 -7.29
N ILE A 27 3.18 -9.33 -6.00
CA ILE A 27 3.53 -10.36 -5.03
C ILE A 27 2.28 -11.18 -4.74
N ALA A 28 2.41 -12.50 -4.55
CA ALA A 28 1.25 -13.31 -4.28
C ALA A 28 0.62 -12.93 -2.93
N PRO A 29 -0.72 -12.93 -2.77
CA PRO A 29 -1.38 -12.41 -1.57
C PRO A 29 -0.88 -13.02 -0.25
N TRP A 30 -0.48 -14.30 -0.25
CA TRP A 30 0.02 -15.03 0.93
C TRP A 30 1.49 -14.72 1.29
N GLU A 31 2.29 -14.23 0.35
CA GLU A 31 3.69 -13.84 0.61
C GLU A 31 3.78 -12.52 1.39
N ARG A 32 2.71 -11.70 1.34
CA ARG A 32 2.61 -10.46 2.11
C ARG A 32 2.75 -10.71 3.61
N GLY A 33 2.21 -11.81 4.14
CA GLY A 33 2.33 -12.14 5.57
C GLY A 33 3.75 -12.37 6.07
N ILE A 34 4.69 -12.75 5.18
CA ILE A 34 6.10 -12.98 5.52
C ILE A 34 6.94 -11.72 5.30
N LEU A 35 6.59 -10.93 4.28
CA LEU A 35 7.30 -9.71 3.88
C LEU A 35 6.85 -8.45 4.65
N ALA A 36 5.65 -8.46 5.20
CA ALA A 36 5.09 -7.34 5.96
C ALA A 36 5.75 -7.27 7.34
N LYS A 37 6.31 -6.09 7.65
CA LYS A 37 6.85 -5.80 8.97
C LYS A 37 5.72 -5.28 9.89
N PRO A 38 5.86 -5.40 11.21
CA PRO A 38 4.87 -4.85 12.15
C PRO A 38 4.63 -3.34 11.96
N GLU A 39 5.61 -2.58 11.48
CA GLU A 39 5.46 -1.14 11.22
C GLU A 39 4.67 -0.83 9.94
N MET A 40 4.37 -1.85 9.12
CA MET A 40 3.56 -1.74 7.90
C MET A 40 2.08 -2.06 8.15
N GLU A 41 1.69 -2.23 9.42
CA GLU A 41 0.30 -2.41 9.85
C GLU A 41 -0.52 -1.18 9.45
N LEU A 42 -1.67 -1.39 8.79
CA LEU A 42 -2.57 -0.28 8.42
C LEU A 42 -3.22 0.37 9.64
N ASP A 43 -3.44 -0.42 10.68
CA ASP A 43 -4.11 0.00 11.90
C ASP A 43 -3.22 -0.26 13.12
N PRO A 44 -2.64 0.79 13.73
CA PRO A 44 -1.79 0.62 14.90
C PRO A 44 -2.55 0.14 16.14
N HIS A 45 -3.88 0.26 16.18
CA HIS A 45 -4.72 -0.03 17.35
C HIS A 45 -5.96 -0.87 16.98
N PRO A 46 -5.77 -2.14 16.56
CA PRO A 46 -6.85 -2.96 16.00
C PRO A 46 -8.02 -3.15 16.98
N LEU A 47 -7.75 -3.34 18.27
CA LEU A 47 -8.80 -3.52 19.28
C LEU A 47 -9.70 -2.28 19.42
N GLN A 48 -9.11 -1.09 19.39
CA GLN A 48 -9.87 0.16 19.46
C GLN A 48 -10.73 0.33 18.21
N SER A 49 -10.16 0.00 17.05
CA SER A 49 -10.86 0.05 15.78
C SER A 49 -12.05 -0.90 15.70
N GLU A 50 -11.92 -2.12 16.21
CA GLU A 50 -13.02 -3.09 16.28
C GLU A 50 -14.13 -2.64 17.24
N LEU A 51 -13.77 -2.07 18.38
CA LEU A 51 -14.76 -1.51 19.30
C LEU A 51 -15.53 -0.35 18.63
N GLN A 52 -14.85 0.51 17.89
CA GLN A 52 -15.50 1.60 17.16
C GLN A 52 -16.39 1.07 16.02
N SER A 53 -15.95 0.04 15.28
CA SER A 53 -16.74 -0.56 14.20
C SER A 53 -18.02 -1.18 14.71
N HIS A 54 -17.96 -1.91 15.84
CA HIS A 54 -19.10 -2.51 16.51
C HIS A 54 -20.13 -1.47 16.97
N ASN A 55 -19.64 -0.39 17.60
CA ASN A 55 -20.50 0.73 18.02
C ASN A 55 -21.16 1.42 16.82
N TYR A 56 -20.39 1.68 15.75
CA TYR A 56 -20.90 2.31 14.55
C TYR A 56 -21.95 1.44 13.85
N SER A 57 -21.69 0.15 13.70
CA SER A 57 -22.65 -0.78 13.07
C SER A 57 -23.97 -0.86 13.84
N SER A 58 -23.89 -0.84 15.18
CA SER A 58 -25.06 -0.81 16.06
C SER A 58 -25.85 0.49 15.94
N ARG A 59 -25.16 1.63 15.78
CA ARG A 59 -25.81 2.95 15.64
C ARG A 59 -26.51 3.13 14.31
N GLU A 60 -25.88 2.70 13.23
CA GLU A 60 -26.37 2.95 11.87
C GLU A 60 -27.22 1.79 11.32
N ALA A 61 -27.39 0.71 12.09
CA ALA A 61 -28.03 -0.54 11.65
C ALA A 61 -27.51 -1.02 10.27
N ALA A 62 -26.25 -0.75 10.00
CA ALA A 62 -25.59 -0.98 8.72
C ALA A 62 -24.26 -1.72 8.93
N PRO A 63 -23.79 -2.48 7.93
CA PRO A 63 -22.47 -3.09 7.99
C PRO A 63 -21.41 -2.00 8.17
N SER A 64 -20.51 -2.16 9.14
CA SER A 64 -19.35 -1.27 9.25
C SER A 64 -18.47 -1.48 8.01
N HIS A 65 -18.03 -0.38 7.39
CA HIS A 65 -17.19 -0.39 6.18
C HIS A 65 -15.76 -0.90 6.43
N LYS A 66 -15.44 -1.35 7.65
CA LYS A 66 -14.17 -1.99 7.99
C LYS A 66 -14.13 -3.44 7.49
N SER A 67 -14.41 -3.61 6.19
CA SER A 67 -14.02 -4.82 5.48
C SER A 67 -12.53 -4.68 5.24
N SER A 68 -11.72 -5.28 6.11
CA SER A 68 -10.27 -5.26 6.03
C SER A 68 -9.83 -5.53 4.59
N SER A 69 -9.23 -4.50 3.99
CA SER A 69 -8.55 -4.59 2.72
C SER A 69 -7.27 -3.82 2.93
N GLY A 70 -6.17 -4.57 3.07
CA GLY A 70 -4.84 -4.02 2.83
C GLY A 70 -3.85 -4.07 3.99
N GLY A 71 -4.15 -4.73 5.11
CA GLY A 71 -3.09 -5.08 6.06
C GLY A 71 -2.23 -6.18 5.46
N GLY A 72 -0.90 -6.04 5.52
CA GLY A 72 0.05 -7.03 4.98
C GLY A 72 0.02 -8.41 5.66
N GLY A 73 -0.89 -8.65 6.61
CA GLY A 73 -1.07 -9.93 7.30
C GLY A 73 -1.90 -10.96 6.52
N CYS A 74 -2.01 -12.17 7.09
CA CYS A 74 -2.65 -13.37 6.52
C CYS A 74 -4.16 -13.25 6.20
N GLY A 75 -4.76 -12.06 6.26
CA GLY A 75 -6.15 -11.84 5.86
C GLY A 75 -7.17 -12.58 6.72
N CYS A 76 -6.78 -13.13 7.86
CA CYS A 76 -7.69 -13.76 8.81
C CYS A 76 -8.25 -12.70 9.76
N TYR A 77 -9.42 -12.19 9.43
CA TYR A 77 -10.39 -11.58 10.34
C TYR A 77 -11.65 -12.45 10.28
#